data_AF-A0A533VAZ4-F1
#
_entry.id   AF-A0A533VAZ4-F1
#
_cell.length_a   1.000
_cell.length_b   1.000
_cell.length_c   1.000
_cell.angle_alpha   90.00
_cell.angle_beta   90.00
_cell.angle_gamma   90.00
#
_symmetry.space_group_name_H-M   'P 1'
#
loop_
_entity.id
_entity.type
_entity.pdbx_description
1 polymer ?
#
loop_
_entity_poly.entity_id
_entity_poly.type
_entity_poly.pdbx_seq_one_letter_code
_entity_poly.pdbx_strand_id
1 'polypeptide(L)'
;MQIKSTVVYMEIANNCDIEKRKIADDILKLSDNFEAITFLLPNGDMYMEEPYHRQLDLSKNNFAFRDYYKGALETKAALLGEVIISVATGERVAVISVPIYLEKDQSLVGIWNGVLNLGIFNKMLQSLNLSDGTRMIYVDGNGQKIADSNTLLSDKAESFVNLNSFKYGISGKNGNSTEVINGTKFLITYSPVEILSNTWIVMLMQPG
;
A
#
# COMPACT_ATOMS: atom_id res chain seq x y z
N MET A 1 41.91 -12.75 -6.53
CA MET A 1 41.06 -13.85 -6.01
C MET A 1 39.85 -13.20 -5.36
N GLN A 2 38.76 -13.05 -6.12
CA GLN A 2 37.56 -12.36 -5.67
C GLN A 2 36.69 -13.40 -4.95
N ILE A 3 36.48 -13.19 -3.66
CA ILE A 3 35.66 -14.07 -2.82
C ILE A 3 34.24 -13.93 -3.34
N LYS A 4 33.70 -15.02 -3.91
CA LYS A 4 32.29 -15.14 -4.25
C LYS A 4 31.49 -14.88 -2.97
N SER A 5 30.66 -13.85 -2.99
CA SER A 5 29.63 -13.64 -1.99
C SER A 5 28.77 -14.90 -1.91
N THR A 6 28.69 -15.48 -0.72
CA THR A 6 27.79 -16.58 -0.39
C THR A 6 26.36 -16.06 -0.55
N VAL A 7 25.69 -16.45 -1.63
CA VAL A 7 24.25 -16.23 -1.78
C VAL A 7 23.56 -17.17 -0.80
N VAL A 8 23.05 -16.62 0.29
CA VAL A 8 22.14 -17.36 1.18
C VAL A 8 20.77 -17.33 0.49
N TYR A 9 20.48 -18.35 -0.32
CA TYR A 9 19.15 -18.54 -0.89
C TYR A 9 18.19 -18.93 0.25
N MET A 10 17.47 -17.97 0.82
CA MET A 10 16.31 -18.27 1.68
C MET A 10 14.99 -18.27 0.89
N GLU A 11 14.99 -17.71 -0.32
CA GLU A 11 13.83 -17.68 -1.22
C GLU A 11 13.99 -18.70 -2.35
N ILE A 12 12.87 -19.16 -2.92
CA ILE A 12 12.92 -20.15 -3.99
C ILE A 12 13.33 -19.52 -5.32
N ALA A 13 14.01 -20.31 -6.17
CA ALA A 13 14.34 -19.91 -7.54
C ALA A 13 13.07 -19.77 -8.41
N ASN A 14 13.19 -19.07 -9.56
CA ASN A 14 12.09 -18.87 -10.50
C ASN A 14 11.50 -20.18 -11.05
N ASN A 15 12.30 -21.23 -11.12
CA ASN A 15 11.90 -22.53 -11.63
C ASN A 15 11.33 -23.49 -10.56
N CYS A 16 11.15 -23.01 -9.32
CA CYS A 16 10.57 -23.76 -8.21
C CYS A 16 9.12 -23.29 -7.95
N ASP A 17 8.28 -24.21 -7.45
CA ASP A 17 6.87 -23.97 -7.11
C ASP A 17 6.11 -23.18 -8.20
N ILE A 18 6.26 -23.64 -9.45
CA ILE A 18 5.75 -22.98 -10.67
C ILE A 18 4.25 -22.69 -10.59
N GLU A 19 3.48 -23.58 -9.95
CA GLU A 19 2.05 -23.39 -9.77
C GLU A 19 1.74 -22.17 -8.90
N LYS A 20 2.46 -22.00 -7.79
CA LYS A 20 2.31 -20.84 -6.92
C LYS A 20 2.74 -19.54 -7.60
N ARG A 21 3.87 -19.57 -8.32
CA ARG A 21 4.35 -18.46 -9.14
C ARG A 21 3.35 -18.06 -10.22
N LYS A 22 2.73 -19.04 -10.88
CA LYS A 22 1.69 -18.82 -11.89
C LYS A 22 0.45 -18.16 -11.29
N ILE A 23 -0.01 -18.57 -10.11
CA ILE A 23 -1.14 -17.92 -9.42
C ILE A 23 -0.82 -16.43 -9.19
N ALA A 24 0.37 -16.14 -8.70
CA ALA A 24 0.81 -14.75 -8.46
C ALA A 24 0.89 -13.93 -9.76
N ASP A 25 1.44 -14.49 -10.83
CA ASP A 25 1.49 -13.87 -12.17
C ASP A 25 0.09 -13.65 -12.77
N ASP A 26 -0.83 -14.60 -12.61
CA ASP A 26 -2.21 -14.47 -13.06
C ASP A 26 -2.94 -13.35 -12.30
N ILE A 27 -2.70 -13.16 -11.00
CA ILE A 27 -3.23 -12.03 -10.23
C ILE A 27 -2.71 -10.70 -10.77
N LEU A 28 -1.40 -10.59 -11.06
CA LEU A 28 -0.79 -9.38 -11.61
C LEU A 28 -1.40 -9.00 -12.97
N LYS A 29 -1.72 -9.99 -13.81
CA LYS A 29 -2.37 -9.75 -15.11
C LYS A 29 -3.84 -9.33 -15.00
N LEU A 30 -4.51 -9.68 -13.90
CA LEU A 30 -5.90 -9.32 -13.65
C LEU A 30 -6.06 -7.89 -13.11
N SER A 31 -5.01 -7.33 -12.50
CA SER A 31 -5.06 -5.98 -11.95
C SER A 31 -3.72 -5.29 -12.02
N ASP A 32 -3.67 -4.22 -12.82
CA ASP A 32 -2.50 -3.35 -12.94
C ASP A 32 -2.18 -2.61 -11.63
N ASN A 33 -3.06 -2.65 -10.61
CA ASN A 33 -2.89 -1.97 -9.33
C ASN A 33 -1.74 -2.54 -8.48
N PHE A 34 -1.34 -3.79 -8.74
CA PHE A 34 -0.29 -4.48 -8.00
C PHE A 34 1.03 -4.42 -8.76
N GLU A 35 2.10 -4.01 -8.09
CA GLU A 35 3.46 -4.10 -8.65
C GLU A 35 4.17 -5.41 -8.31
N ALA A 36 3.67 -6.13 -7.30
CA ALA A 36 4.16 -7.43 -6.92
C ALA A 36 3.12 -8.24 -6.14
N ILE A 37 3.22 -9.56 -6.24
CA ILE A 37 2.54 -10.52 -5.36
C ILE A 37 3.59 -11.37 -4.66
N THR A 38 3.52 -11.47 -3.34
CA THR A 38 4.52 -12.20 -2.54
C THR A 38 3.89 -13.23 -1.63
N PHE A 39 4.67 -14.24 -1.24
CA PHE A 39 4.29 -15.22 -0.23
C PHE A 39 5.29 -15.22 0.90
N LEU A 40 4.83 -15.04 2.14
CA LEU A 40 5.64 -15.17 3.34
C LEU A 40 5.35 -16.49 4.04
N LEU A 41 6.41 -17.11 4.55
CA LEU A 41 6.31 -18.26 5.45
C LEU A 41 5.77 -17.83 6.84
N PRO A 42 5.31 -18.78 7.67
CA PRO A 42 4.78 -18.49 9.01
C PRO A 42 5.73 -17.79 9.99
N ASN A 43 7.03 -17.75 9.69
CA ASN A 43 8.05 -17.03 10.46
C ASN A 43 8.36 -15.63 9.89
N GLY A 44 7.67 -15.23 8.82
CA GLY A 44 7.83 -13.97 8.09
C GLY A 44 8.95 -13.96 7.06
N ASP A 45 9.63 -15.08 6.81
CA ASP A 45 10.60 -15.16 5.71
C ASP A 45 9.88 -15.08 4.36
N MET A 46 10.48 -14.34 3.43
CA MET A 46 10.08 -14.29 2.04
C MET A 46 10.28 -15.68 1.42
N TYR A 47 9.22 -16.26 0.90
CA TYR A 47 9.28 -17.51 0.15
C TYR A 47 9.47 -17.24 -1.34
N MET A 48 8.66 -16.31 -1.87
CA MET A 48 8.70 -15.86 -3.27
C MET A 48 8.13 -14.46 -3.41
N GLU A 49 8.61 -13.75 -4.43
CA GLU A 49 7.99 -12.55 -5.00
C GLU A 49 7.84 -12.73 -6.52
N GLU A 50 6.68 -12.35 -7.05
CA GLU A 50 6.44 -12.16 -8.48
C GLU A 50 6.16 -10.69 -8.78
N PRO A 51 6.68 -10.12 -9.88
CA PRO A 51 7.54 -10.79 -10.86
C PRO A 51 8.96 -11.09 -10.30
N TYR A 52 9.50 -12.28 -10.62
CA TYR A 52 10.75 -12.81 -10.04
C TYR A 52 11.95 -11.86 -10.04
N HIS A 53 12.07 -10.96 -11.02
CA HIS A 53 13.20 -10.03 -11.05
C HIS A 53 13.24 -9.12 -9.81
N ARG A 54 12.09 -8.75 -9.25
CA ARG A 54 12.00 -7.92 -8.04
C ARG A 54 12.49 -8.65 -6.79
N GLN A 55 12.27 -9.97 -6.76
CA GLN A 55 12.78 -10.83 -5.69
C GLN A 55 14.32 -10.71 -5.58
N LEU A 56 15.01 -10.56 -6.71
CA LEU A 56 16.47 -10.42 -6.75
C LEU A 56 16.97 -9.08 -6.17
N ASP A 57 16.10 -8.08 -6.09
CA ASP A 57 16.40 -6.72 -5.60
C ASP A 57 16.07 -6.54 -4.11
N LEU A 58 15.60 -7.60 -3.44
CA LEU A 58 15.30 -7.55 -2.01
C LEU A 58 16.58 -7.43 -1.17
N SER A 59 16.61 -6.42 -0.30
CA SER A 59 17.70 -6.23 0.69
C SER A 59 17.46 -6.92 2.03
N LYS A 60 16.25 -7.47 2.21
CA LYS A 60 15.80 -8.16 3.43
C LYS A 60 14.96 -9.36 3.05
N ASN A 61 15.12 -10.43 3.82
CA ASN A 61 14.45 -11.69 3.54
C ASN A 61 13.38 -12.01 4.61
N ASN A 62 13.34 -11.29 5.73
CA ASN A 62 12.31 -11.48 6.76
C ASN A 62 11.51 -10.19 6.96
N PHE A 63 10.19 -10.31 6.97
CA PHE A 63 9.22 -9.22 7.04
C PHE A 63 8.29 -9.32 8.25
N ALA A 64 8.57 -10.19 9.21
CA ALA A 64 7.74 -10.36 10.42
C ALA A 64 7.62 -9.07 11.27
N PHE A 65 8.57 -8.14 11.10
CA PHE A 65 8.54 -6.85 11.80
C PHE A 65 7.49 -5.87 11.27
N ARG A 66 6.96 -6.11 10.06
CA ARG A 66 6.02 -5.22 9.37
C ARG A 66 4.64 -5.25 10.03
N ASP A 67 3.99 -4.11 10.00
CA ASP A 67 2.63 -3.89 10.48
C ASP A 67 1.63 -4.80 9.76
N TYR A 68 1.72 -4.92 8.43
CA TYR A 68 0.82 -5.77 7.66
C TYR A 68 0.95 -7.26 8.02
N TYR A 69 2.14 -7.71 8.39
CA TYR A 69 2.37 -9.07 8.86
C TYR A 69 1.73 -9.28 10.23
N LYS A 70 2.04 -8.41 11.19
CA LYS A 70 1.52 -8.52 12.57
C LYS A 70 0.00 -8.38 12.60
N GLY A 71 -0.54 -7.38 11.92
CA GLY A 71 -1.97 -7.12 11.88
C GLY A 71 -2.76 -8.25 11.21
N ALA A 72 -2.25 -8.84 10.12
CA ALA A 72 -2.88 -10.01 9.51
C ALA A 72 -2.94 -11.20 10.49
N LEU A 73 -1.89 -11.45 11.26
CA LEU A 73 -1.87 -12.53 12.25
C LEU A 73 -2.76 -12.27 13.46
N GLU A 74 -2.79 -11.03 13.94
CA GLU A 74 -3.63 -10.62 15.08
C GLU A 74 -5.11 -10.71 14.73
N THR A 75 -5.49 -10.26 13.54
CA THR A 75 -6.89 -10.24 13.09
C THR A 75 -7.36 -11.56 12.45
N LYS A 76 -6.41 -12.40 12.02
CA LYS A 76 -6.67 -13.61 11.20
C LYS A 76 -7.49 -13.32 9.94
N ALA A 77 -7.38 -12.09 9.42
CA ALA A 77 -8.16 -11.60 8.29
C ALA A 77 -7.26 -10.83 7.31
N ALA A 78 -7.83 -10.52 6.14
CA ALA A 78 -7.16 -9.63 5.19
C ALA A 78 -6.97 -8.24 5.82
N LEU A 79 -5.75 -7.73 5.75
CA LEU A 79 -5.35 -6.45 6.35
C LEU A 79 -4.65 -5.59 5.30
N LEU A 80 -4.98 -4.30 5.27
CA LEU A 80 -4.21 -3.29 4.54
C LEU A 80 -3.13 -2.74 5.49
N GLY A 81 -1.87 -2.77 5.08
CA GLY A 81 -0.79 -2.12 5.80
C GLY A 81 -0.75 -0.60 5.60
N GLU A 82 0.02 0.05 6.45
CA GLU A 82 0.39 1.46 6.31
C GLU A 82 1.21 1.70 5.04
N VAL A 83 1.22 2.96 4.60
CA VAL A 83 2.02 3.37 3.45
C VAL A 83 3.51 3.27 3.79
N ILE A 84 4.27 2.57 2.96
CA ILE A 84 5.72 2.43 3.08
C ILE A 84 6.42 2.80 1.79
N ILE A 85 7.72 3.05 1.87
CA ILE A 85 8.60 3.11 0.70
C ILE A 85 9.10 1.69 0.43
N SER A 86 8.80 1.18 -0.75
CA SER A 86 9.31 -0.10 -1.25
C SER A 86 10.83 -0.03 -1.36
N VAL A 87 11.54 -0.99 -0.76
CA VAL A 87 13.00 -1.03 -0.83
C VAL A 87 13.49 -1.50 -2.19
N ALA A 88 12.69 -2.30 -2.90
CA ALA A 88 13.02 -2.80 -4.23
C ALA A 88 12.93 -1.69 -5.30
N THR A 89 11.94 -0.80 -5.20
CA THR A 89 11.66 0.22 -6.24
C THR A 89 11.88 1.67 -5.81
N GLY A 90 11.89 1.96 -4.51
CA GLY A 90 11.85 3.33 -4.00
C GLY A 90 10.46 3.98 -4.08
N GLU A 91 9.46 3.27 -4.59
CA GLU A 91 8.10 3.77 -4.76
C GLU A 91 7.28 3.68 -3.48
N ARG A 92 6.27 4.54 -3.36
CA ARG A 92 5.28 4.46 -2.28
C ARG A 92 4.29 3.33 -2.54
N VAL A 93 4.18 2.42 -1.59
CA VAL A 93 3.31 1.24 -1.67
C VAL A 93 2.50 1.05 -0.40
N ALA A 94 1.38 0.34 -0.53
CA ALA A 94 0.67 -0.28 0.59
C ALA A 94 0.58 -1.78 0.33
N VAL A 95 0.53 -2.59 1.39
CA VAL A 95 0.51 -4.06 1.24
C VAL A 95 -0.81 -4.61 1.77
N ILE A 96 -1.55 -5.34 0.94
CA ILE A 96 -2.68 -6.15 1.39
C ILE A 96 -2.15 -7.52 1.78
N SER A 97 -2.27 -7.90 3.04
CA SER A 97 -1.84 -9.20 3.57
C SER A 97 -3.03 -10.09 3.87
N VAL A 98 -3.02 -11.31 3.34
CA VAL A 98 -4.06 -12.32 3.50
C VAL A 98 -3.45 -13.59 4.13
N PRO A 99 -3.68 -13.85 5.42
CA PRO A 99 -3.13 -15.03 6.08
C PRO A 99 -3.91 -16.28 5.68
N ILE A 100 -3.19 -17.38 5.43
CA ILE A 100 -3.76 -18.66 5.01
C ILE A 100 -3.58 -19.68 6.13
N TYR A 101 -4.68 -20.29 6.56
CA TYR A 101 -4.70 -21.28 7.63
C TYR A 101 -5.16 -22.64 7.12
N LEU A 102 -4.65 -23.72 7.69
CA LEU A 102 -5.22 -25.05 7.48
C LEU A 102 -6.57 -25.16 8.17
N GLU A 103 -7.58 -25.67 7.48
CA GLU A 103 -8.92 -25.85 8.05
C GLU A 103 -8.90 -26.75 9.30
N LYS A 104 -8.08 -27.80 9.26
CA LYS A 104 -8.03 -28.87 10.26
C LYS A 104 -7.68 -28.39 11.66
N ASP A 105 -6.65 -27.55 11.78
CA ASP A 105 -6.08 -27.16 13.08
C ASP A 105 -5.82 -25.66 13.20
N GLN A 106 -6.22 -24.87 12.20
CA GLN A 106 -6.03 -23.43 12.15
C GLN A 106 -4.55 -23.02 12.25
N SER A 107 -3.62 -23.91 11.87
CA SER A 107 -2.21 -23.58 11.77
C SER A 107 -1.95 -22.69 10.56
N LEU A 108 -1.07 -21.69 10.74
CA LEU A 108 -0.69 -20.77 9.68
C LEU A 108 0.17 -21.50 8.64
N VAL A 109 -0.27 -21.48 7.38
CA VAL A 109 0.47 -22.00 6.22
C VAL A 109 1.43 -20.93 5.68
N GLY A 110 1.00 -19.68 5.70
CA GLY A 110 1.75 -18.53 5.22
C GLY A 110 0.84 -17.34 4.96
N ILE A 111 1.37 -16.31 4.34
CA ILE A 111 0.65 -15.05 4.07
C ILE A 111 0.87 -14.66 2.61
N TRP A 112 -0.22 -14.49 1.87
CA TRP A 112 -0.19 -13.86 0.56
C TRP A 112 -0.20 -12.34 0.71
N ASN A 113 0.66 -11.66 -0.04
CA ASN A 113 0.71 -10.21 -0.06
C ASN A 113 0.48 -9.68 -1.48
N GLY A 114 -0.40 -8.69 -1.61
CA GLY A 114 -0.49 -7.84 -2.79
C GLY A 114 0.12 -6.48 -2.53
N VAL A 115 1.18 -6.12 -3.26
CA VAL A 115 1.87 -4.84 -3.13
C VAL A 115 1.22 -3.82 -4.06
N LEU A 116 0.40 -2.94 -3.50
CA LEU A 116 -0.29 -1.87 -4.23
C LEU A 116 0.67 -0.75 -4.60
N ASN A 117 0.76 -0.41 -5.88
CA ASN A 117 1.51 0.74 -6.34
C ASN A 117 0.65 2.01 -6.19
N LEU A 118 1.04 2.89 -5.28
CA LEU A 118 0.25 4.10 -4.99
C LEU A 118 0.35 5.16 -6.11
N GLY A 119 1.37 5.06 -6.98
CA GLY A 119 1.49 5.89 -8.17
C GLY A 119 0.34 5.72 -9.17
N ILE A 120 -0.37 4.59 -9.13
CA ILE A 120 -1.57 4.38 -9.97
C ILE A 120 -2.73 5.27 -9.50
N PHE A 121 -2.87 5.45 -8.19
CA PHE A 121 -3.87 6.36 -7.62
C PHE A 121 -3.55 7.82 -7.97
N ASN A 122 -2.27 8.20 -8.05
CA ASN A 122 -1.87 9.51 -8.60
C ASN A 122 -2.38 9.69 -10.03
N LYS A 123 -2.10 8.73 -10.92
CA LYS A 123 -2.55 8.78 -12.32
C LYS A 123 -4.07 8.87 -12.43
N MET A 124 -4.78 8.09 -11.62
CA MET A 124 -6.25 8.11 -11.57
C MET A 124 -6.76 9.50 -11.17
N LEU A 125 -6.25 10.09 -10.09
CA LEU A 125 -6.65 11.43 -9.65
C LEU A 125 -6.29 12.52 -10.66
N GLN A 126 -5.14 12.40 -11.33
CA GLN A 126 -4.67 13.35 -12.35
C GLN A 126 -5.54 13.30 -13.62
N SER A 127 -6.11 12.14 -13.95
CA SER A 127 -7.00 11.96 -15.10
C SER A 127 -8.34 12.69 -14.99
N LEU A 128 -8.70 13.15 -13.79
CA LEU A 128 -9.97 13.86 -13.52
C LEU A 128 -10.02 15.27 -14.15
N ASN A 129 -8.89 15.82 -14.61
CA ASN A 129 -8.79 17.15 -15.22
C ASN A 129 -9.49 18.24 -14.40
N LEU A 130 -9.17 18.30 -13.10
CA LEU A 130 -9.74 19.29 -12.18
C LEU A 130 -9.37 20.71 -12.60
N SER A 131 -10.25 21.68 -12.31
CA SER A 131 -10.00 23.10 -12.56
C SER A 131 -8.77 23.61 -11.79
N ASP A 132 -8.13 24.64 -12.33
CA ASP A 132 -6.93 25.25 -11.73
C ASP A 132 -7.10 25.54 -10.23
N GLY A 133 -6.10 25.13 -9.45
CA GLY A 133 -6.08 25.27 -7.98
C GLY A 133 -6.96 24.26 -7.23
N THR A 134 -7.88 23.55 -7.91
CA THR A 134 -8.62 22.45 -7.30
C THR A 134 -7.74 21.22 -7.19
N ARG A 135 -7.81 20.56 -6.04
CA ARG A 135 -6.94 19.42 -5.71
C ARG A 135 -7.74 18.34 -5.00
N MET A 136 -7.80 17.16 -5.60
CA MET A 136 -8.26 15.93 -4.94
C MET A 136 -7.06 15.13 -4.40
N ILE A 137 -7.19 14.58 -3.19
CA ILE A 137 -6.17 13.78 -2.51
C ILE A 137 -6.80 12.56 -1.82
N TYR A 138 -6.02 11.48 -1.73
CA TYR A 138 -6.24 10.38 -0.79
C TYR A 138 -5.26 10.49 0.38
N VAL A 139 -5.74 10.22 1.59
CA VAL A 139 -4.97 10.30 2.84
C VAL A 139 -5.25 9.04 3.67
N ASP A 140 -4.21 8.44 4.24
CA ASP A 140 -4.33 7.25 5.07
C ASP A 140 -4.89 7.56 6.46
N GLY A 141 -5.12 6.52 7.26
CA GLY A 141 -5.67 6.65 8.62
C GLY A 141 -4.78 7.44 9.58
N ASN A 142 -3.50 7.61 9.26
CA ASN A 142 -2.53 8.37 10.04
C ASN A 142 -2.37 9.83 9.55
N GLY A 143 -3.17 10.23 8.55
CA GLY A 143 -3.14 11.58 8.00
C GLY A 143 -2.03 11.80 6.99
N GLN A 144 -1.36 10.74 6.50
CA GLN A 144 -0.31 10.84 5.50
C GLN A 144 -0.90 10.74 4.09
N LYS A 145 -0.48 11.63 3.20
CA LYS A 145 -0.87 11.60 1.79
C LYS A 145 -0.51 10.28 1.12
N ILE A 146 -1.50 9.68 0.47
CA ILE A 146 -1.39 8.48 -0.36
C ILE A 146 -1.21 8.89 -1.83
N ALA A 147 -2.12 9.73 -2.32
CA ALA A 147 -2.16 10.15 -3.71
C ALA A 147 -2.68 11.58 -3.89
N ASP A 148 -2.34 12.17 -5.03
CA ASP A 148 -2.57 13.57 -5.34
C ASP A 148 -2.88 13.80 -6.82
N SER A 149 -3.97 14.52 -7.08
CA SER A 149 -4.30 15.04 -8.41
C SER A 149 -3.31 16.12 -8.90
N ASN A 150 -2.58 16.79 -8.00
CA ASN A 150 -1.58 17.77 -8.39
C ASN A 150 -0.24 17.07 -8.70
N THR A 151 0.15 17.07 -9.97
CA THR A 151 1.38 16.43 -10.46
C THR A 151 2.64 16.95 -9.76
N LEU A 152 2.71 18.25 -9.45
CA LEU A 152 3.86 18.88 -8.79
C LEU A 152 4.00 18.53 -7.31
N LEU A 153 2.96 17.95 -6.71
CA LEU A 153 2.90 17.58 -5.30
C LEU A 153 2.81 16.07 -5.08
N SER A 154 2.48 15.28 -6.10
CA SER A 154 2.19 13.85 -6.00
C SER A 154 3.30 13.02 -5.32
N ASP A 155 4.56 13.33 -5.59
CA ASP A 155 5.71 12.62 -4.99
C ASP A 155 6.16 13.21 -3.65
N LYS A 156 5.54 14.31 -3.20
CA LYS A 156 5.92 14.99 -1.95
C LYS A 156 5.14 14.42 -0.77
N ALA A 157 5.87 14.03 0.27
CA ALA A 157 5.26 13.70 1.55
C ALA A 157 4.55 14.94 2.12
N GLU A 158 3.31 14.76 2.55
CA GLU A 158 2.48 15.80 3.14
C GLU A 158 1.55 15.17 4.17
N SER A 159 1.31 15.88 5.27
CA SER A 159 0.43 15.42 6.35
C SER A 159 -0.77 16.34 6.48
N PHE A 160 -1.94 15.73 6.71
CA PHE A 160 -3.24 16.38 6.83
C PHE A 160 -3.88 16.17 8.20
N VAL A 161 -3.13 15.60 9.17
CA VAL A 161 -3.63 15.27 10.51
C VAL A 161 -4.25 16.47 11.25
N ASN A 162 -3.79 17.68 10.93
CA ASN A 162 -4.25 18.91 11.57
C ASN A 162 -5.57 19.44 11.00
N LEU A 163 -5.98 18.99 9.81
CA LEU A 163 -7.21 19.44 9.17
C LEU A 163 -8.45 18.90 9.89
N ASN A 164 -9.47 19.74 9.99
CA ASN A 164 -10.77 19.36 10.52
C ASN A 164 -11.47 18.36 9.58
N SER A 165 -11.36 18.56 8.27
CA SER A 165 -11.82 17.59 7.25
C SER A 165 -11.26 16.20 7.49
N PHE A 166 -9.96 16.08 7.77
CA PHE A 166 -9.35 14.81 8.13
C PHE A 166 -9.90 14.24 9.44
N LYS A 167 -9.91 15.04 10.52
CA LYS A 167 -10.40 14.60 11.84
C LYS A 167 -11.85 14.14 11.83
N TYR A 168 -12.72 14.82 11.07
CA TYR A 168 -14.10 14.42 10.90
C TYR A 168 -14.22 13.21 9.98
N GLY A 169 -13.47 13.19 8.88
CA GLY A 169 -13.37 12.06 7.96
C GLY A 169 -13.04 10.75 8.68
N ILE A 170 -11.95 10.73 9.45
CA ILE A 170 -11.49 9.52 10.14
C ILE A 170 -12.43 9.08 11.26
N SER A 171 -13.29 9.98 11.75
CA SER A 171 -14.40 9.63 12.66
C SER A 171 -15.64 9.04 11.95
N GLY A 172 -15.54 8.77 10.65
CA GLY A 172 -16.61 8.18 9.83
C GLY A 172 -17.60 9.19 9.24
N LYS A 173 -17.30 10.50 9.28
CA LYS A 173 -18.20 11.55 8.77
C LYS A 173 -17.80 11.98 7.37
N ASN A 174 -18.79 12.18 6.51
CA ASN A 174 -18.62 12.95 5.28
C ASN A 174 -19.12 14.39 5.50
N GLY A 175 -18.66 15.32 4.67
CA GLY A 175 -19.15 16.69 4.70
C GLY A 175 -18.20 17.69 4.07
N ASN A 176 -18.42 18.96 4.40
CA ASN A 176 -17.61 20.07 3.93
C ASN A 176 -17.03 20.86 5.11
N SER A 177 -15.82 21.39 4.96
CA SER A 177 -15.20 22.32 5.90
C SER A 177 -14.58 23.48 5.13
N THR A 178 -14.40 24.62 5.80
CA THR A 178 -13.62 25.73 5.28
C THR A 178 -12.36 25.87 6.12
N GLU A 179 -11.20 25.75 5.49
CA GLU A 179 -9.91 25.65 6.17
C GLU A 179 -8.87 26.52 5.47
N VAL A 180 -7.87 27.01 6.22
CA VAL A 180 -6.78 27.82 5.69
C VAL A 180 -5.51 26.99 5.63
N ILE A 181 -4.96 26.83 4.44
CA ILE A 181 -3.74 26.04 4.18
C ILE A 181 -2.74 26.97 3.50
N ASN A 182 -1.60 27.17 4.15
CA ASN A 182 -0.54 28.09 3.69
C ASN A 182 -1.08 29.50 3.33
N GLY A 183 -1.99 30.02 4.15
CA GLY A 183 -2.61 31.35 3.95
C GLY A 183 -3.72 31.40 2.89
N THR A 184 -3.96 30.31 2.17
CA THR A 184 -5.07 30.22 1.18
C THR A 184 -6.27 29.55 1.81
N LYS A 185 -7.45 30.12 1.62
CA LYS A 185 -8.72 29.57 2.09
C LYS A 185 -9.21 28.51 1.10
N PHE A 186 -9.59 27.34 1.60
CA PHE A 186 -10.16 26.25 0.82
C PHE A 186 -11.53 25.86 1.36
N LEU A 187 -12.47 25.58 0.46
CA LEU A 187 -13.62 24.71 0.72
C LEU A 187 -13.15 23.27 0.50
N ILE A 188 -13.23 22.44 1.53
CA ILE A 188 -12.79 21.04 1.48
C ILE A 188 -14.03 20.14 1.65
N THR A 189 -14.37 19.38 0.62
CA THR A 189 -15.33 18.27 0.70
C THR A 189 -14.57 16.99 1.02
N TYR A 190 -15.00 16.24 2.03
CA TYR A 190 -14.31 15.04 2.51
C TYR A 190 -15.27 13.87 2.71
N SER A 191 -14.76 12.66 2.51
CA SER A 191 -15.48 11.41 2.80
C SER A 191 -14.51 10.31 3.25
N PRO A 192 -14.89 9.48 4.24
CA PRO A 192 -14.18 8.24 4.52
C PRO A 192 -14.39 7.24 3.38
N VAL A 193 -13.40 6.37 3.22
CA VAL A 193 -13.38 5.21 2.33
C VAL A 193 -12.87 4.04 3.16
N GLU A 194 -13.76 3.10 3.48
CA GLU A 194 -13.41 1.88 4.20
C GLU A 194 -12.71 0.91 3.25
N ILE A 195 -11.50 0.48 3.61
CA ILE A 195 -10.67 -0.44 2.84
C ILE A 195 -10.10 -1.50 3.79
N LEU A 196 -10.68 -2.69 3.74
CA LEU A 196 -10.37 -3.79 4.67
C LEU A 196 -10.49 -3.31 6.14
N SER A 197 -9.41 -3.42 6.90
CA SER A 197 -9.32 -3.00 8.30
C SER A 197 -9.03 -1.51 8.51
N ASN A 198 -8.83 -0.74 7.44
CA ASN A 198 -8.42 0.67 7.51
C ASN A 198 -9.45 1.60 6.88
N THR A 199 -9.37 2.87 7.28
CA THR A 199 -10.15 3.95 6.69
C THR A 199 -9.20 4.96 6.07
N TRP A 200 -9.35 5.19 4.77
CA TRP A 200 -8.72 6.29 4.06
C TRP A 200 -9.70 7.44 3.93
N ILE A 201 -9.20 8.65 3.76
CA ILE A 201 -10.01 9.85 3.54
C ILE A 201 -9.74 10.37 2.13
N VAL A 202 -10.81 10.56 1.36
CA VAL A 202 -10.75 11.35 0.13
C VAL A 202 -11.13 12.79 0.45
N MET A 203 -10.35 13.75 -0.04
CA MET A 203 -10.62 15.17 0.12
C MET A 203 -10.53 15.88 -1.23
N LEU A 204 -11.56 16.65 -1.57
CA LEU A 204 -11.58 17.59 -2.68
C LEU A 204 -11.43 19.00 -2.11
N MET A 205 -10.34 19.67 -2.46
CA MET A 205 -9.96 20.98 -1.96
C MET A 205 -10.13 22.01 -3.08
N GLN A 206 -11.02 22.97 -2.90
CA GLN A 206 -11.31 24.02 -3.86
C GLN A 206 -10.92 25.37 -3.26
N PRO A 207 -10.08 26.18 -3.94
CA PRO A 207 -9.74 27.51 -3.45
C PRO A 207 -11.01 28.36 -3.38
N GLY A 208 -11.18 29.06 -2.25
CA GLY A 208 -12.33 29.94 -2.00
C GLY A 208 -12.07 31.41 -2.26
#